data_AF-A0AAJ5REC3-F1
#
_entry.id   AF-A0AAJ5REC3-F1
#
_cell.length_a   1.000
_cell.length_b   1.000
_cell.length_c   1.000
_cell.angle_alpha   90.00
_cell.angle_beta   90.00
_cell.angle_gamma   90.00
#
_symmetry.space_group_name_H-M   'P 1'
#
loop_
_entity.id
_entity.type
_entity.pdbx_description
1 polymer ?
#
loop_
_entity_poly.entity_id
_entity_poly.type
_entity_poly.pdbx_seq_one_letter_code
_entity_poly.pdbx_strand_id
1 'polypeptide(L)'
;MTQSDLQTAFDFIIQDDTLIYGVLKDLHVPRQRSNFADLYQIGVIAFVEAYDHFPGNIEVETHHFMVYAYQAVKWAIMMTFRKDNNRDKRIGFVNRANDDDSVMDYLDQVADPYCNPEEAAICNDLFERLYQACTPREKRFLVLRYFYNASLKEIAVDLNITRRTANNIKFKVQKKFSAILVYD
;
A
#
# COMPACT_ATOMS: atom_id res chain seq x y z
N MET A 1 6.17 31.72 3.04
CA MET A 1 5.23 32.22 4.06
C MET A 1 5.87 33.14 5.11
N THR A 2 5.45 34.40 5.17
CA THR A 2 5.68 35.24 6.35
C THR A 2 4.59 34.98 7.40
N GLN A 3 4.82 35.33 8.67
CA GLN A 3 3.82 35.17 9.74
C GLN A 3 2.53 35.97 9.47
N SER A 4 2.63 37.06 8.69
CA SER A 4 1.48 37.89 8.28
C SER A 4 0.59 37.18 7.24
N ASP A 5 1.20 36.44 6.30
CA ASP A 5 0.46 35.73 5.24
C ASP A 5 -0.34 34.56 5.82
N LEU A 6 0.25 33.87 6.80
CA LEU A 6 -0.41 32.81 7.58
C LEU A 6 -1.69 33.30 8.25
N GLN A 7 -1.60 34.42 8.97
CA GLN A 7 -2.72 34.98 9.71
C GLN A 7 -3.86 35.37 8.75
N THR A 8 -3.50 35.99 7.63
CA THR A 8 -4.46 36.40 6.59
C THR A 8 -5.19 35.20 5.98
N ALA A 9 -4.47 34.11 5.69
CA ALA A 9 -5.06 32.88 5.16
C ALA A 9 -6.03 32.22 6.16
N PHE A 10 -5.69 32.22 7.45
CA PHE A 10 -6.58 31.70 8.49
C PHE A 10 -7.82 32.58 8.68
N ASP A 11 -7.66 33.91 8.70
CA ASP A 11 -8.77 34.84 8.81
C ASP A 11 -9.76 34.68 7.63
N PHE A 12 -9.22 34.39 6.44
CA PHE A 12 -10.01 34.11 5.24
C PHE A 12 -10.92 32.88 5.39
N ILE A 13 -10.37 31.76 5.89
CA ILE A 13 -11.16 30.54 6.14
C ILE A 13 -12.14 30.74 7.29
N ILE A 14 -11.75 31.44 8.36
CA ILE A 14 -12.63 31.70 9.50
C ILE A 14 -13.85 32.52 9.07
N GLN A 15 -13.67 33.42 8.12
CA GLN A 15 -14.75 34.23 7.57
C GLN A 15 -15.67 33.41 6.65
N ASP A 16 -15.12 32.48 5.85
CA ASP A 16 -15.90 31.60 4.97
C ASP A 16 -15.25 30.22 4.80
N ASP A 17 -15.74 29.25 5.57
CA ASP A 17 -15.32 27.84 5.52
C ASP A 17 -16.23 26.97 4.62
N THR A 18 -17.16 27.59 3.87
CA THR A 18 -18.12 26.87 3.03
C THR A 18 -17.46 26.03 1.95
N LEU A 19 -16.27 26.46 1.47
CA LEU A 19 -15.47 25.71 0.52
C LEU A 19 -15.05 24.34 1.09
N ILE A 20 -14.59 24.29 2.34
CA ILE A 20 -14.15 23.04 2.98
C ILE A 20 -15.35 22.11 3.16
N TYR A 21 -16.49 22.64 3.63
CA TYR A 21 -17.72 21.86 3.73
C TYR A 21 -18.24 21.39 2.37
N GLY A 22 -18.09 22.21 1.32
CA GLY A 22 -18.42 21.87 -0.06
C GLY A 22 -17.62 20.67 -0.54
N VAL A 23 -16.30 20.68 -0.31
CA VAL A 23 -15.41 19.54 -0.65
C VAL A 23 -15.79 18.29 0.15
N LEU A 24 -16.02 18.40 1.45
CA LEU A 24 -16.43 17.27 2.29
C LEU A 24 -17.76 16.66 1.81
N LYS A 25 -18.71 17.50 1.40
CA LYS A 25 -19.98 17.08 0.81
C LYS A 25 -19.80 16.39 -0.55
N ASP A 26 -18.97 16.95 -1.42
CA ASP A 26 -18.62 16.36 -2.74
C ASP A 26 -17.94 14.97 -2.58
N LEU A 27 -17.13 14.82 -1.54
CA LEU A 27 -16.52 13.54 -1.15
C LEU A 27 -17.44 12.63 -0.33
N HIS A 28 -18.73 12.97 -0.21
CA HIS A 28 -19.75 12.19 0.49
C HIS A 28 -19.40 11.89 1.96
N VAL A 29 -18.76 12.84 2.64
CA VAL A 29 -18.41 12.73 4.07
C VAL A 29 -19.56 13.30 4.93
N PRO A 30 -20.32 12.45 5.66
CA PRO A 30 -21.40 12.94 6.51
C PRO A 30 -20.86 13.60 7.79
N ARG A 31 -21.57 14.60 8.31
CA ARG A 31 -21.18 15.31 9.55
C ARG A 31 -21.10 14.40 10.78
N GLN A 32 -21.86 13.31 10.78
CA GLN A 32 -21.92 12.35 11.88
C GLN A 32 -20.75 11.36 11.87
N ARG A 33 -19.87 11.41 10.86
CA ARG A 33 -18.70 10.53 10.79
C ARG A 33 -17.74 10.85 11.94
N SER A 34 -17.22 9.83 12.61
CA SER A 34 -16.35 9.99 13.78
C SER A 34 -15.11 10.84 13.52
N ASN A 35 -14.51 10.74 12.33
CA ASN A 35 -13.33 11.50 11.93
C ASN A 35 -13.65 12.78 11.13
N PHE A 36 -14.89 13.28 11.17
CA PHE A 36 -15.28 14.46 10.40
C PHE A 36 -14.45 15.70 10.77
N ALA A 37 -14.24 15.95 12.07
CA ALA A 37 -13.46 17.09 12.55
C ALA A 37 -12.00 17.04 12.07
N ASP A 38 -11.41 15.85 12.03
CA ASP A 38 -10.04 15.67 11.55
C ASP A 38 -9.94 15.97 10.05
N LEU A 39 -10.90 15.47 9.26
CA LEU A 39 -10.93 15.73 7.81
C LEU A 39 -11.17 17.21 7.50
N TYR A 40 -12.00 17.89 8.30
CA TYR A 40 -12.17 19.34 8.23
C TYR A 40 -10.84 20.05 8.49
N GLN A 41 -10.12 19.69 9.55
CA GLN A 41 -8.83 20.30 9.88
C GLN A 41 -7.76 20.06 8.81
N ILE A 42 -7.75 18.87 8.19
CA ILE A 42 -6.88 18.57 7.05
C ILE A 42 -7.20 19.49 5.87
N GLY A 43 -8.48 19.77 5.64
CA GLY A 43 -8.91 20.73 4.63
C GLY A 43 -8.45 22.15 4.93
N VAL A 44 -8.52 22.58 6.20
CA VAL A 44 -8.00 23.90 6.63
C VAL A 44 -6.51 24.02 6.32
N ILE A 45 -5.71 23.01 6.70
CA ILE A 45 -4.26 23.00 6.45
C ILE A 45 -3.98 23.07 4.95
N ALA A 46 -4.65 22.23 4.15
CA ALA A 46 -4.45 22.19 2.70
C ALA A 46 -4.83 23.51 2.02
N PHE A 47 -5.84 24.23 2.53
CA PHE A 47 -6.19 25.55 2.02
C PHE A 47 -5.12 26.59 2.33
N VAL A 48 -4.60 26.62 3.56
CA VAL A 48 -3.53 27.55 3.95
C VAL A 48 -2.26 27.28 3.13
N GLU A 49 -1.92 26.02 2.91
CA GLU A 49 -0.83 25.64 2.01
C GLU A 49 -1.10 26.11 0.57
N ALA A 50 -2.33 25.97 0.08
CA ALA A 50 -2.70 26.46 -1.24
C ALA A 50 -2.60 27.99 -1.35
N TYR A 51 -2.89 28.72 -0.28
CA TYR A 51 -2.73 30.18 -0.20
C TYR A 51 -1.26 30.60 -0.36
N ASP A 52 -0.33 29.93 0.31
CA ASP A 52 1.12 30.22 0.21
C ASP A 52 1.72 29.82 -1.16
N HIS A 53 1.20 28.75 -1.78
CA HIS A 53 1.74 28.22 -3.03
C HIS A 53 1.04 28.74 -4.30
N PHE A 54 0.00 29.57 -4.16
CA PHE A 54 -0.73 30.08 -5.31
C PHE A 54 0.18 31.01 -6.14
N PRO A 55 0.36 30.75 -7.46
CA PRO A 55 1.32 31.48 -8.28
C PRO A 55 0.84 32.89 -8.71
N GLY A 56 -0.43 33.22 -8.49
CA GLY A 56 -1.05 34.49 -8.88
C GLY A 56 -1.26 35.45 -7.71
N ASN A 57 -1.84 36.62 -7.98
CA ASN A 57 -2.22 37.57 -6.93
C ASN A 57 -3.65 37.29 -6.46
N ILE A 58 -3.81 36.90 -5.20
CA ILE A 58 -5.10 36.47 -4.61
C ILE A 58 -6.12 37.62 -4.57
N GLU A 59 -5.67 38.87 -4.40
CA GLU A 59 -6.54 40.06 -4.35
C GLU A 59 -7.17 40.36 -5.72
N VAL A 60 -6.50 39.98 -6.81
CA VAL A 60 -6.95 40.24 -8.18
C VAL A 60 -7.62 39.01 -8.79
N GLU A 61 -7.14 37.81 -8.45
CA GLU A 61 -7.55 36.53 -9.05
C GLU A 61 -8.27 35.62 -8.05
N THR A 62 -9.11 36.20 -7.18
CA THR A 62 -9.77 35.47 -6.09
C THR A 62 -10.51 34.23 -6.58
N HIS A 63 -11.22 34.30 -7.72
CA HIS A 63 -11.93 33.15 -8.27
C HIS A 63 -10.99 32.01 -8.71
N HIS A 64 -9.85 32.35 -9.33
CA HIS A 64 -8.88 31.36 -9.77
C HIS A 64 -8.19 30.69 -8.57
N PHE A 65 -7.90 31.47 -7.53
CA PHE A 65 -7.45 30.96 -6.24
C PHE A 65 -8.46 29.99 -5.62
N MET A 66 -9.76 30.33 -5.60
CA MET A 66 -10.80 29.43 -5.05
C MET A 66 -10.85 28.07 -5.75
N VAL A 67 -10.74 28.05 -7.08
CA VAL A 67 -10.70 26.79 -7.85
C VAL A 67 -9.45 25.98 -7.51
N TYR A 68 -8.30 26.64 -7.41
CA TYR A 68 -7.04 26.03 -7.03
C TYR A 68 -7.09 25.44 -5.60
N ALA A 69 -7.57 26.21 -4.64
CA ALA A 69 -7.69 25.80 -3.24
C ALA A 69 -8.72 24.67 -3.07
N TYR A 70 -9.86 24.71 -3.77
CA TYR A 70 -10.84 23.62 -3.78
C TYR A 70 -10.20 22.29 -4.18
N GLN A 71 -9.39 22.30 -5.24
CA GLN A 71 -8.73 21.09 -5.72
C GLN A 71 -7.66 20.58 -4.75
N ALA A 72 -6.89 21.49 -4.14
CA ALA A 72 -5.89 21.14 -3.12
C ALA A 72 -6.54 20.46 -1.91
N VAL A 73 -7.60 21.05 -1.37
CA VAL A 73 -8.37 20.50 -0.24
C VAL A 73 -8.95 19.12 -0.59
N LYS A 74 -9.56 18.98 -1.78
CA LYS A 74 -10.11 17.70 -2.24
C LYS A 74 -9.06 16.62 -2.34
N TRP A 75 -7.88 16.93 -2.86
CA TRP A 75 -6.79 15.97 -2.98
C TRP A 75 -6.19 15.58 -1.63
N ALA A 76 -6.04 16.52 -0.70
CA ALA A 76 -5.55 16.24 0.64
C ALA A 76 -6.47 15.23 1.36
N ILE A 77 -7.78 15.46 1.34
CA ILE A 77 -8.78 14.54 1.93
C ILE A 77 -8.81 13.20 1.17
N MET A 78 -8.71 13.20 -0.16
CA MET A 78 -8.67 11.93 -0.90
C MET A 78 -7.39 11.13 -0.60
N MET A 79 -6.28 11.80 -0.33
CA MET A 79 -5.02 11.15 0.05
C MET A 79 -5.15 10.46 1.42
N THR A 80 -5.90 11.02 2.37
CA THR A 80 -6.14 10.37 3.66
C THR A 80 -6.93 9.08 3.47
N PHE A 81 -7.99 9.09 2.65
CA PHE A 81 -8.74 7.87 2.33
C PHE A 81 -7.88 6.80 1.64
N ARG A 82 -6.97 7.20 0.75
CA ARG A 82 -6.02 6.26 0.14
C ARG A 82 -5.08 5.66 1.18
N LYS A 83 -4.59 6.47 2.13
CA LYS A 83 -3.71 6.02 3.20
C LYS A 83 -4.42 5.05 4.14
N ASP A 84 -5.66 5.35 4.50
CA ASP A 84 -6.48 4.49 5.37
C ASP A 84 -6.81 3.17 4.66
N ASN A 85 -7.28 3.22 3.41
CA ASN A 85 -7.52 2.01 2.62
C ASN A 85 -6.26 1.15 2.43
N ASN A 86 -5.09 1.77 2.26
CA ASN A 86 -3.83 1.04 2.19
C ASN A 86 -3.38 0.48 3.54
N ARG A 87 -3.72 1.14 4.65
CA ARG A 87 -3.49 0.61 6.01
C ARG A 87 -4.40 -0.59 6.25
N ASP A 88 -5.68 -0.49 5.97
CA ASP A 88 -6.65 -1.57 6.16
C ASP A 88 -6.27 -2.83 5.35
N LYS A 89 -5.86 -2.64 4.08
CA LYS A 89 -5.32 -3.73 3.24
C LYS A 89 -4.05 -4.38 3.78
N ARG A 90 -3.18 -3.61 4.44
CA ARG A 90 -1.92 -4.12 5.01
C ARG A 90 -2.12 -4.84 6.32
N ILE A 91 -3.13 -4.45 7.09
CA ILE A 91 -3.44 -5.05 8.39
C ILE A 91 -4.38 -6.25 8.20
N GLY A 92 -5.05 -6.39 7.05
CA GLY A 92 -5.96 -7.51 6.77
C GLY A 92 -7.32 -7.37 7.45
N PHE A 93 -7.60 -6.21 8.07
CA PHE A 93 -8.86 -5.93 8.74
C PHE A 93 -9.87 -5.47 7.70
N VAL A 94 -10.74 -6.37 7.27
CA VAL A 94 -12.01 -5.96 6.66
C VAL A 94 -12.87 -5.40 7.79
N ASN A 95 -12.89 -4.07 7.94
CA ASN A 95 -13.86 -3.41 8.81
C ASN A 95 -15.28 -3.64 8.26
N ARG A 96 -15.90 -4.77 8.59
CA ARG A 96 -17.36 -4.88 8.61
C ARG A 96 -17.80 -4.37 9.98
N ALA A 97 -17.99 -3.06 10.06
CA ALA A 97 -18.84 -2.50 11.08
C ALA A 97 -20.23 -3.09 10.84
N ASN A 98 -20.59 -4.13 11.59
CA ASN A 98 -21.89 -4.44 12.17
C ASN A 98 -21.92 -5.92 12.60
N ASP A 99 -22.48 -6.13 13.79
CA ASP A 99 -22.89 -7.38 14.42
C ASP A 99 -21.87 -8.16 15.27
N ASP A 100 -22.36 -8.47 16.49
CA ASP A 100 -21.77 -9.16 17.63
C ASP A 100 -21.28 -10.60 17.32
N ASP A 101 -21.59 -11.11 16.12
CA ASP A 101 -21.11 -12.39 15.56
C ASP A 101 -19.66 -12.33 15.06
N SER A 102 -19.09 -11.12 14.94
CA SER A 102 -17.75 -10.88 14.38
C SER A 102 -16.61 -11.52 15.17
N VAL A 103 -16.73 -11.67 16.49
CA VAL A 103 -15.62 -12.17 17.33
C VAL A 103 -15.31 -13.66 17.07
N MET A 104 -16.30 -14.46 16.66
CA MET A 104 -16.07 -15.86 16.27
C MET A 104 -15.45 -16.02 14.87
N ASP A 105 -15.75 -15.10 13.95
CA ASP A 105 -15.12 -15.04 12.61
C ASP A 105 -13.64 -14.59 12.70
N TYR A 106 -13.27 -13.85 13.74
CA TYR A 106 -11.89 -13.42 13.99
C TYR A 106 -10.94 -14.57 14.32
N LEU A 107 -11.37 -15.60 15.05
CA LEU A 107 -10.49 -16.73 15.38
C LEU A 107 -10.30 -17.68 14.19
N ASP A 108 -11.31 -17.81 13.33
CA ASP A 108 -11.23 -18.60 12.09
C ASP A 108 -10.36 -17.91 11.02
N GLN A 109 -10.33 -16.57 10.98
CA GLN A 109 -9.47 -15.78 10.08
C GLN A 109 -8.04 -15.56 10.61
N VAL A 110 -7.81 -15.79 11.90
CA VAL A 110 -6.47 -15.81 12.52
C VAL A 110 -5.87 -17.22 12.51
N ALA A 111 -6.48 -18.17 11.80
CA ALA A 111 -5.77 -19.36 11.35
C ALA A 111 -4.51 -18.89 10.61
N ASP A 112 -3.34 -19.25 11.13
CA ASP A 112 -2.06 -18.87 10.55
C ASP A 112 -2.05 -19.30 9.06
N PRO A 113 -1.99 -18.36 8.10
CA PRO A 113 -1.99 -18.69 6.68
C PRO A 113 -0.75 -19.51 6.26
N TYR A 114 0.21 -19.71 7.15
CA TYR A 114 1.37 -20.58 6.98
C TYR A 114 1.30 -21.89 7.80
N CYS A 115 0.27 -22.09 8.61
CA CYS A 115 0.07 -23.31 9.39
C CYS A 115 -1.14 -24.10 8.85
N ASN A 116 -1.19 -24.29 7.54
CA ASN A 116 -1.90 -25.43 6.99
C ASN A 116 -0.89 -26.61 6.95
N PRO A 117 -0.89 -27.53 7.94
CA PRO A 117 0.09 -28.62 8.01
C PRO A 117 0.06 -29.50 6.76
N GLU A 118 -1.10 -29.56 6.08
CA GLU A 118 -1.26 -30.29 4.82
C GLU A 118 -0.55 -29.58 3.66
N GLU A 119 -0.69 -28.26 3.52
CA GLU A 119 0.06 -27.49 2.52
C GLU A 119 1.57 -27.49 2.78
N ALA A 120 1.99 -27.42 4.05
CA ALA A 120 3.40 -27.52 4.41
C ALA A 120 3.98 -28.90 4.06
N ALA A 121 3.21 -29.97 4.27
CA ALA A 121 3.58 -31.32 3.85
C ALA A 121 3.68 -31.44 2.32
N ILE A 122 2.73 -30.88 1.58
CA ILE A 122 2.74 -30.86 0.10
C ILE A 122 3.94 -30.07 -0.42
N CYS A 123 4.22 -28.88 0.14
CA CYS A 123 5.35 -28.06 -0.26
C CYS A 123 6.68 -28.78 0.00
N ASN A 124 6.81 -29.48 1.12
CA ASN A 124 8.00 -30.26 1.45
C ASN A 124 8.19 -31.44 0.49
N ASP A 125 7.13 -32.20 0.21
CA ASP A 125 7.19 -33.32 -0.75
C ASP A 125 7.55 -32.83 -2.16
N LEU A 126 6.91 -31.76 -2.65
CA LEU A 126 7.24 -31.14 -3.94
C LEU A 126 8.69 -30.64 -3.98
N PHE A 127 9.17 -30.04 -2.89
CA PHE A 127 10.56 -29.60 -2.78
C PHE A 127 11.53 -30.79 -2.83
N GLU A 128 11.25 -31.89 -2.12
CA GLU A 128 12.08 -33.09 -2.14
C GLU A 128 12.14 -33.72 -3.53
N ARG A 129 10.99 -33.89 -4.19
CA ARG A 129 10.92 -34.41 -5.57
C ARG A 129 11.72 -33.55 -6.55
N LEU A 130 11.55 -32.23 -6.47
CA LEU A 130 12.30 -31.28 -7.30
C LEU A 130 13.81 -31.35 -6.98
N TYR A 131 14.15 -31.42 -5.71
CA TYR A 131 15.53 -31.52 -5.26
C TYR A 131 16.18 -32.77 -5.83
N GLN A 132 15.53 -33.93 -5.81
CA GLN A 132 16.06 -35.17 -6.40
C GLN A 132 16.25 -35.10 -7.92
N ALA A 133 15.37 -34.40 -8.64
CA ALA A 133 15.51 -34.20 -10.08
C ALA A 133 16.62 -33.21 -10.47
N CYS A 134 17.15 -32.43 -9.53
CA CYS A 134 18.17 -31.41 -9.77
C CYS A 134 19.60 -31.94 -9.72
N THR A 135 20.46 -31.40 -10.59
CA THR A 135 21.92 -31.64 -10.56
C THR A 135 22.55 -30.96 -9.33
N PRO A 136 23.78 -31.33 -8.90
CA PRO A 136 24.40 -30.73 -7.70
C PRO A 136 24.47 -29.19 -7.72
N ARG A 137 24.70 -28.59 -8.90
CA ARG A 137 24.71 -27.13 -9.07
C ARG A 137 23.31 -26.52 -8.98
N GLU A 138 22.30 -27.19 -9.53
CA GLU A 138 20.89 -26.76 -9.43
C GLU A 138 20.35 -26.92 -8.01
N LYS A 139 20.75 -27.98 -7.29
CA LYS A 139 20.45 -28.21 -5.86
C LYS A 139 20.98 -27.07 -5.01
N ARG A 140 22.25 -26.68 -5.21
CA ARG A 140 22.85 -25.54 -4.49
C ARG A 140 22.14 -24.23 -4.81
N PHE A 141 21.81 -23.99 -6.09
CA PHE A 141 20.98 -22.85 -6.49
C PHE A 141 19.62 -22.84 -5.78
N LEU A 142 18.92 -23.98 -5.74
CA LEU A 142 17.62 -24.13 -5.10
C LEU A 142 17.68 -23.80 -3.62
N VAL A 143 18.67 -24.34 -2.90
CA VAL A 143 18.86 -24.08 -1.47
C VAL A 143 19.07 -22.58 -1.20
N LEU A 144 19.99 -21.95 -1.94
CA LEU A 144 20.26 -20.51 -1.82
C LEU A 144 19.04 -19.66 -2.14
N ARG A 145 18.24 -20.09 -3.12
CA ARG A 145 17.07 -19.33 -3.56
C ARG A 145 15.87 -19.50 -2.63
N TYR A 146 15.65 -20.70 -2.11
CA TYR A 146 14.46 -21.06 -1.33
C TYR A 146 14.63 -20.76 0.16
N PHE A 147 15.75 -21.17 0.77
CA PHE A 147 15.97 -20.97 2.21
C PHE A 147 16.56 -19.59 2.55
N TYR A 148 17.42 -19.06 1.68
CA TYR A 148 18.15 -17.81 1.96
C TYR A 148 17.63 -16.61 1.15
N ASN A 149 16.61 -16.80 0.31
CA ASN A 149 16.06 -15.77 -0.58
C ASN A 149 17.12 -15.01 -1.41
N ALA A 150 18.27 -15.65 -1.68
CA ALA A 150 19.40 -15.00 -2.34
C ALA A 150 19.03 -14.53 -3.76
N SER A 151 19.45 -13.33 -4.12
CA SER A 151 19.28 -12.77 -5.45
C SER A 151 20.13 -13.51 -6.48
N LEU A 152 19.76 -13.44 -7.77
CA LEU A 152 20.56 -14.04 -8.85
C LEU A 152 21.99 -13.47 -8.91
N LYS A 153 22.22 -12.26 -8.38
CA LYS A 153 23.54 -11.65 -8.29
C LYS A 153 24.35 -12.31 -7.16
N GLU A 154 23.77 -12.48 -5.99
CA GLU A 154 24.41 -13.14 -4.84
C GLU A 154 24.70 -14.61 -5.12
N ILE A 155 23.75 -15.33 -5.74
CA ILE A 155 23.96 -16.73 -6.14
C ILE A 155 25.06 -16.85 -7.19
N ALA A 156 25.15 -15.90 -8.12
CA ALA A 156 26.23 -15.89 -9.11
C ALA A 156 27.60 -15.75 -8.45
N VAL A 157 27.71 -14.89 -7.43
CA VAL A 157 28.93 -14.72 -6.63
C VAL A 157 29.23 -15.98 -5.81
N ASP A 158 28.26 -16.53 -5.07
CA ASP A 158 28.46 -17.74 -4.22
C ASP A 158 28.92 -18.95 -5.03
N LEU A 159 28.34 -19.13 -6.23
CA LEU A 159 28.64 -20.26 -7.10
C LEU A 159 29.83 -20.02 -8.04
N ASN A 160 30.46 -18.84 -8.00
CA ASN A 160 31.49 -18.42 -8.96
C ASN A 160 31.05 -18.60 -10.43
N ILE A 161 29.83 -18.18 -10.75
CA ILE A 161 29.27 -18.24 -12.10
C ILE A 161 28.81 -16.86 -12.57
N THR A 162 28.55 -16.72 -13.87
CA THR A 162 27.94 -15.48 -14.37
C THR A 162 26.46 -15.39 -13.99
N ARG A 163 25.94 -14.17 -13.86
CA ARG A 163 24.50 -13.92 -13.68
C ARG A 163 23.64 -14.56 -14.77
N ARG A 164 24.16 -14.62 -16.01
CA ARG A 164 23.51 -15.31 -17.14
C ARG A 164 23.37 -16.81 -16.86
N THR A 165 24.44 -17.44 -16.36
CA THR A 165 24.42 -18.86 -15.98
C THR A 165 23.46 -19.12 -14.82
N ALA A 166 23.42 -18.26 -13.79
CA ALA A 166 22.45 -18.36 -12.69
C ALA A 166 21.00 -18.27 -13.20
N ASN A 167 20.74 -17.37 -14.16
CA ASN A 167 19.41 -17.25 -14.78
C ASN A 167 19.05 -18.49 -15.62
N ASN A 168 20.00 -19.06 -16.35
CA ASN A 168 19.78 -20.31 -17.08
C ASN A 168 19.47 -21.49 -16.14
N ILE A 169 20.15 -21.55 -14.98
CA ILE A 169 19.87 -22.54 -13.93
C ILE A 169 18.44 -22.37 -13.41
N LYS A 170 18.01 -21.13 -13.14
CA LYS A 170 16.61 -20.82 -12.76
C LYS A 170 15.62 -21.43 -13.76
N PHE A 171 15.79 -21.19 -15.06
CA PHE A 171 14.89 -21.72 -16.08
C PHE A 171 14.89 -23.25 -16.15
N LYS A 172 16.06 -23.89 -16.00
CA LYS A 172 16.15 -25.36 -15.96
C LYS A 172 15.40 -25.94 -14.77
N VAL A 173 15.56 -25.34 -13.59
CA VAL A 173 14.84 -25.73 -12.37
C VAL A 173 13.33 -25.53 -12.55
N GLN A 174 12.88 -24.40 -13.11
CA GLN A 174 11.47 -24.16 -13.39
C GLN A 174 10.87 -25.18 -14.37
N LYS A 175 11.63 -25.58 -15.40
CA LYS A 175 11.20 -26.62 -16.33
C LYS A 175 11.03 -27.98 -15.64
N LYS A 176 11.95 -28.33 -14.74
CA LYS A 176 11.86 -29.57 -13.94
C LYS A 176 10.67 -29.53 -12.98
N PHE A 177 10.44 -28.40 -12.34
CA PHE A 177 9.28 -28.20 -11.47
C PHE A 177 7.96 -28.33 -12.24
N SER A 178 7.87 -27.70 -13.41
CA SER A 178 6.68 -27.81 -14.28
C SER A 178 6.43 -29.25 -14.73
N ALA A 179 7.49 -30.05 -14.93
CA ALA A 179 7.33 -31.46 -15.26
C ALA A 179 6.77 -32.25 -14.07
N ILE A 180 7.19 -31.96 -12.84
CA ILE A 180 6.69 -32.64 -11.63
C ILE A 180 5.20 -32.34 -11.41
N LEU A 181 4.78 -31.09 -11.61
CA LEU A 181 3.38 -30.67 -11.45
C LEU A 181 2.38 -31.30 -12.43
N VAL A 182 2.85 -31.88 -13.55
CA VAL A 182 1.98 -32.51 -14.56
C VAL A 182 1.75 -34.01 -14.28
N TYR A 183 2.50 -34.60 -13.34
CA TYR A 183 2.39 -36.01 -12.95
C TYR A 183 1.73 -36.24 -11.57
N ASP A 184 1.25 -35.18 -10.91
CA ASP A 184 0.34 -35.21 -9.75
C ASP A 184 -1.08 -34.82 -10.19
#